data_AF-A0A7D7FYM5-F1
#
_entry.id   AF-A0A7D7FYM5-F1
#
_cell.length_a   1.000
_cell.length_b   1.000
_cell.length_c   1.000
_cell.angle_alpha   90.00
_cell.angle_beta   90.00
_cell.angle_gamma   90.00
#
_symmetry.space_group_name_H-M   'P 1'
#
loop_
_entity.id
_entity.type
_entity.pdbx_description
1 polymer ?
#
loop_
_entity_poly.entity_id
_entity_poly.type
_entity_poly.pdbx_seq_one_letter_code
_entity_poly.pdbx_strand_id
1 'polypeptide(L)'
;MKTIRHLLLLLSTCIIGFTYLQLHTFSIFTPYQPYISILWNMTLCILIGLLLSWHAFLSQFKQFSIVSTLCGILLVTLVAYIGHYLYSQYIGTPPINRFSSQLSWQVLLYALPFMLIGEECLSTNLLIAFSGLKLPFYMSTTIVSFLFAMWHLPVFHNQYFYLLLTIFPVRLLLNIFWKKSNSIWVSFMIHYVFDLLAFIVFYHVPL
;
A
#
# COMPACT_ATOMS: atom_id res chain seq x y z
N MET A 1 5.08 23.70 17.80
CA MET A 1 5.50 23.60 16.39
C MET A 1 5.69 22.15 15.90
N LYS A 2 6.44 21.27 16.58
CA LYS A 2 6.66 19.88 16.12
C LYS A 2 5.36 19.07 15.95
N THR A 3 4.43 19.13 16.91
CA THR A 3 3.13 18.44 16.84
C THR A 3 2.28 18.87 15.64
N ILE A 4 2.28 20.18 15.31
CA ILE A 4 1.53 20.73 14.18
C ILE A 4 2.05 20.13 12.86
N ARG A 5 3.37 19.99 12.69
CA ARG A 5 3.95 19.36 11.49
C ARG A 5 3.50 17.90 11.32
N HIS A 6 3.43 17.13 12.40
CA HIS A 6 2.94 15.75 12.34
C HIS A 6 1.45 15.67 12.03
N LEU A 7 0.63 16.58 12.58
CA LEU A 7 -0.79 16.71 12.21
C LEU A 7 -0.94 17.06 10.73
N LEU A 8 -0.18 18.03 10.22
CA LEU A 8 -0.20 18.38 8.80
C LEU A 8 0.23 17.21 7.91
N LEU A 9 1.25 16.45 8.32
CA LEU A 9 1.68 15.27 7.59
C LEU A 9 0.56 14.22 7.54
N LEU A 10 -0.07 13.93 8.69
CA LEU A 10 -1.20 13.01 8.78
C LEU A 10 -2.35 13.44 7.86
N LEU A 11 -2.82 14.68 8.02
CA LEU A 11 -3.96 15.20 7.26
C LEU A 11 -3.67 15.25 5.76
N SER A 12 -2.50 15.74 5.35
CA SER A 12 -2.11 15.80 3.95
C SER A 12 -2.00 14.40 3.33
N THR A 13 -1.44 13.43 4.06
CA THR A 13 -1.33 12.04 3.59
C THR A 13 -2.70 11.39 3.43
N CYS A 14 -3.61 11.60 4.40
CA CYS A 14 -4.99 11.14 4.28
C CYS A 14 -5.71 11.78 3.09
N ILE A 15 -5.54 13.10 2.87
CA ILE A 15 -6.11 13.80 1.71
C ILE A 15 -5.60 13.18 0.40
N ILE A 16 -4.30 12.88 0.29
CA ILE A 16 -3.74 12.21 -0.89
C ILE A 16 -4.41 10.84 -1.11
N GLY A 17 -4.52 10.01 -0.06
CA GLY A 17 -5.19 8.70 -0.15
C GLY A 17 -6.66 8.81 -0.56
N PHE A 18 -7.42 9.75 0.03
CA PHE A 18 -8.83 9.97 -0.33
C PHE A 18 -8.99 10.52 -1.75
N THR A 19 -8.17 11.48 -2.17
CA THR A 19 -8.24 12.05 -3.52
C THR A 19 -7.84 11.03 -4.58
N TYR A 20 -6.92 10.12 -4.28
CA TYR A 20 -6.59 8.98 -5.14
C TYR A 20 -7.83 8.13 -5.45
N LEU A 21 -8.68 7.84 -4.45
CA LEU A 21 -9.94 7.12 -4.68
C LEU A 21 -10.88 7.85 -5.63
N GLN A 22 -10.86 9.18 -5.56
CA GLN A 22 -11.74 10.05 -6.36
C GLN A 22 -11.18 10.31 -7.76
N LEU A 23 -9.93 9.96 -8.07
CA LEU A 23 -9.39 10.16 -9.43
C LEU A 23 -10.26 9.52 -10.50
N HIS A 24 -10.92 8.39 -10.17
CA HIS A 24 -11.79 7.69 -11.10
C HIS A 24 -13.15 8.34 -11.36
N THR A 25 -13.54 9.36 -10.59
CA THR A 25 -14.82 10.07 -10.78
C THR A 25 -14.69 11.30 -11.69
N PHE A 26 -13.46 11.75 -11.98
CA PHE A 26 -13.21 12.92 -12.82
C PHE A 26 -13.02 12.53 -14.29
N SER A 27 -14.03 12.76 -15.12
CA SER A 27 -14.02 12.47 -16.56
C SER A 27 -12.95 13.23 -17.36
N ILE A 28 -12.46 14.36 -16.86
CA ILE A 28 -11.36 15.12 -17.49
C ILE A 28 -10.05 14.33 -17.55
N PHE A 29 -9.87 13.33 -16.67
CA PHE A 29 -8.66 12.54 -16.60
C PHE A 29 -8.75 11.23 -17.38
N THR A 30 -9.90 10.85 -17.95
CA THR A 30 -10.10 9.53 -18.58
C THR A 30 -8.98 9.07 -19.53
N PRO A 31 -8.45 9.89 -20.48
CA PRO A 31 -7.37 9.44 -21.35
C PRO A 31 -6.00 9.29 -20.64
N TYR A 32 -5.78 9.97 -19.51
CA TYR A 32 -4.52 9.98 -18.77
C TYR A 32 -4.59 9.26 -17.42
N GLN A 33 -5.75 8.72 -17.09
CA GLN A 33 -6.09 8.17 -15.79
C GLN A 33 -5.09 7.11 -15.32
N PRO A 34 -4.60 6.17 -16.15
CA PRO A 34 -3.59 5.21 -15.71
C PRO A 34 -2.31 5.91 -15.25
N TYR A 35 -1.80 6.88 -16.02
CA TYR A 35 -0.56 7.60 -15.71
C TYR A 35 -0.69 8.50 -14.49
N ILE A 36 -1.82 9.20 -14.37
CA ILE A 36 -2.10 10.06 -13.22
C ILE A 36 -2.20 9.21 -11.96
N SER A 37 -2.95 8.11 -12.00
CA SER A 37 -3.09 7.21 -10.83
C SER A 37 -1.74 6.63 -10.40
N ILE A 38 -0.91 6.15 -11.34
CA ILE A 38 0.43 5.61 -11.03
C ILE A 38 1.31 6.65 -10.31
N LEU A 39 1.30 7.89 -10.80
CA LEU A 39 2.19 8.94 -10.31
C LEU A 39 1.63 9.73 -9.13
N TRP A 40 0.31 9.69 -8.89
CA TRP A 40 -0.36 10.52 -7.90
C TRP A 40 0.17 10.28 -6.49
N ASN A 41 0.06 9.05 -6.01
CA ASN A 41 0.49 8.69 -4.66
C ASN A 41 2.00 8.86 -4.54
N MET A 42 2.78 8.38 -5.51
CA MET A 42 4.24 8.51 -5.47
C MET A 42 4.69 9.96 -5.36
N THR A 43 4.26 10.80 -6.30
CA THR A 43 4.74 12.18 -6.39
C THR A 43 4.29 12.97 -5.16
N LEU A 44 3.00 12.91 -4.82
CA LEU A 44 2.47 13.71 -3.73
C LEU A 44 2.99 13.21 -2.37
N CYS A 45 3.03 11.90 -2.11
CA CYS A 45 3.54 11.37 -0.84
C CYS A 45 5.04 11.63 -0.66
N ILE A 46 5.85 11.53 -1.72
CA ILE A 46 7.27 11.93 -1.64
C ILE A 46 7.37 13.42 -1.32
N LEU A 47 6.67 14.29 -2.04
CA LEU A 47 6.71 15.73 -1.82
C LEU A 47 6.31 16.11 -0.39
N ILE A 48 5.19 15.60 0.13
CA ILE A 48 4.77 15.94 1.49
C ILE A 48 5.71 15.35 2.56
N GLY A 49 6.29 14.18 2.32
CA GLY A 49 7.29 13.57 3.21
C GLY A 49 8.55 14.42 3.27
N LEU A 50 9.04 14.88 2.12
CA LEU A 50 10.20 15.78 2.06
C LEU A 50 9.92 17.14 2.71
N LEU A 51 8.75 17.73 2.49
CA LEU A 51 8.41 19.05 3.03
C LEU A 51 8.17 19.02 4.56
N LEU A 52 7.45 18.02 5.06
CA LEU A 52 6.96 18.01 6.44
C LEU A 52 7.82 17.16 7.38
N SER A 53 8.51 16.12 6.87
CA SER A 53 9.29 15.16 7.67
C SER A 53 10.66 14.77 7.07
N TRP A 54 11.27 15.62 6.23
CA TRP A 54 12.57 15.43 5.54
C TRP A 54 13.52 14.39 6.16
N HIS A 55 14.04 14.64 7.37
CA HIS A 55 15.04 13.76 7.98
C HIS A 55 14.50 12.37 8.32
N ALA A 56 13.27 12.30 8.84
CA ALA A 56 12.62 11.04 9.20
C ALA A 56 12.20 10.27 7.95
N PHE A 57 11.77 10.97 6.89
CA PHE A 57 11.38 10.37 5.62
C PHE A 57 12.59 9.83 4.86
N LEU A 58 13.62 10.66 4.64
CA LEU A 58 14.81 10.25 3.89
C LEU A 58 15.62 9.16 4.59
N SER A 59 15.55 9.06 5.92
CA SER A 59 16.23 7.97 6.63
C SER A 59 15.68 6.60 6.24
N GLN A 60 14.43 6.51 5.77
CA GLN A 60 13.78 5.26 5.34
C GLN A 60 14.31 4.74 4.00
N PHE A 61 15.05 5.55 3.23
CA PHE A 61 15.60 5.16 1.93
C PHE A 61 17.06 4.67 2.02
N LYS A 62 17.64 4.61 3.22
CA LYS A 62 19.09 4.38 3.39
C LYS A 62 19.49 2.92 3.55
N GLN A 63 18.56 2.06 3.94
CA GLN A 63 18.85 0.69 4.34
C GLN A 63 18.15 -0.29 3.42
N PHE A 64 18.75 -1.46 3.24
CA PHE A 64 18.11 -2.60 2.60
C PHE A 64 18.58 -3.88 3.29
N SER A 65 17.67 -4.84 3.48
CA SER A 65 17.97 -6.13 4.09
C SER A 65 17.36 -7.24 3.26
N ILE A 66 18.24 -8.04 2.63
CA ILE A 66 17.84 -9.21 1.83
C ILE A 66 17.11 -10.22 2.71
N VAL A 67 17.62 -10.50 3.91
CA VAL A 67 17.01 -11.47 4.84
C VAL A 67 15.60 -11.06 5.23
N SER A 68 15.41 -9.79 5.63
CA SER A 68 14.08 -9.28 5.96
C SER A 68 13.14 -9.33 4.76
N THR A 69 13.64 -9.04 3.56
CA THR A 69 12.86 -9.09 2.31
C THR A 69 12.40 -10.51 2.00
N LEU A 70 13.30 -11.51 2.03
CA LEU A 70 12.96 -12.90 1.75
C LEU A 70 11.97 -13.46 2.77
N CYS A 71 12.20 -13.24 4.07
CA CYS A 71 11.25 -13.65 5.11
C CYS A 71 9.89 -12.95 4.94
N GLY A 72 9.90 -11.68 4.55
CA GLY A 72 8.69 -10.91 4.31
C GLY A 72 7.88 -11.42 3.14
N ILE A 73 8.52 -11.70 2.00
CA ILE A 73 7.86 -12.27 0.82
C ILE A 73 7.14 -13.57 1.19
N LEU A 74 7.83 -14.48 1.88
CA LEU A 74 7.26 -15.76 2.29
C LEU A 74 6.06 -15.56 3.23
N LEU A 75 6.22 -14.76 4.28
CA LEU A 75 5.19 -14.58 5.29
C LEU A 75 3.96 -13.82 4.76
N VAL A 76 4.16 -12.76 3.98
CA VAL A 76 3.07 -11.98 3.39
C VAL A 76 2.27 -12.84 2.41
N THR A 77 2.95 -13.61 1.55
CA THR A 77 2.29 -14.50 0.58
C THR A 77 1.48 -15.58 1.30
N LEU A 78 2.03 -16.19 2.35
CA LEU A 78 1.34 -17.21 3.13
C LEU A 78 0.07 -16.64 3.80
N VAL A 79 0.18 -15.47 4.43
CA VAL A 79 -0.95 -14.84 5.12
C VAL A 79 -2.04 -14.42 4.14
N ALA A 80 -1.67 -13.88 2.97
CA ALA A 80 -2.63 -13.55 1.92
C ALA A 80 -3.36 -14.80 1.41
N TYR A 81 -2.63 -15.90 1.17
CA TYR A 81 -3.22 -17.18 0.77
C TYR A 81 -4.20 -17.72 1.81
N ILE A 82 -3.82 -17.70 3.10
CA ILE A 82 -4.70 -18.11 4.20
C ILE A 82 -5.96 -17.23 4.22
N GLY A 83 -5.83 -15.91 4.09
CA GLY A 83 -6.96 -14.99 4.05
C GLY A 83 -7.93 -15.28 2.90
N HIS A 84 -7.39 -15.52 1.70
CA HIS A 84 -8.16 -15.87 0.52
C HIS A 84 -8.86 -17.24 0.67
N TYR A 85 -8.16 -18.23 1.21
CA TYR A 85 -8.71 -19.56 1.50
C TYR A 85 -9.85 -19.48 2.51
N LEU A 86 -9.64 -18.79 3.64
CA LEU A 86 -10.67 -18.63 4.68
C LEU A 86 -11.92 -17.92 4.13
N TYR A 87 -11.75 -16.86 3.33
CA TYR A 87 -12.88 -16.21 2.68
C TYR A 87 -13.65 -17.18 1.77
N SER A 88 -12.93 -17.93 0.94
CA SER A 88 -13.51 -18.90 -0.01
C SER A 88 -14.28 -20.03 0.68
N GLN A 89 -13.79 -20.50 1.84
CA GLN A 89 -14.41 -21.59 2.58
C GLN A 89 -15.63 -21.16 3.39
N TYR A 90 -15.60 -19.96 3.99
CA TYR A 90 -16.57 -19.59 5.03
C TYR A 90 -17.48 -18.41 4.67
N ILE A 91 -17.15 -17.63 3.64
CA ILE A 91 -17.89 -16.41 3.29
C ILE A 91 -18.47 -16.50 1.88
N GLY A 92 -17.65 -16.83 0.89
CA GLY A 92 -18.12 -16.97 -0.49
C GLY A 92 -17.01 -16.81 -1.51
N THR A 93 -17.38 -16.63 -2.77
CA THR A 93 -16.42 -16.50 -3.87
C THR A 93 -15.65 -15.18 -3.77
N PRO A 94 -14.30 -15.21 -3.77
CA PRO A 94 -13.47 -14.01 -3.79
C PRO A 94 -13.86 -13.05 -4.94
N PRO A 95 -13.96 -11.74 -4.68
CA PRO A 95 -14.30 -10.78 -5.72
C PRO A 95 -13.17 -10.68 -6.75
N ILE A 96 -13.57 -10.53 -8.02
CA ILE A 96 -12.64 -10.20 -9.09
C ILE A 96 -12.20 -8.74 -8.90
N ASN A 97 -10.89 -8.49 -9.06
CA ASN A 97 -10.35 -7.14 -9.03
C ASN A 97 -10.84 -6.37 -10.27
N ARG A 98 -11.38 -5.14 -10.09
CA ARG A 98 -11.92 -4.33 -11.21
C ARG A 98 -10.93 -4.04 -12.33
N PHE A 99 -9.63 -4.06 -12.03
CA PHE A 99 -8.56 -3.80 -13.00
C PHE A 99 -7.91 -5.07 -13.53
N SER A 100 -8.39 -6.27 -13.17
CA SER A 100 -7.78 -7.54 -13.59
C SER A 100 -7.72 -7.70 -15.11
N SER A 101 -8.75 -7.24 -15.83
CA SER A 101 -8.81 -7.27 -17.30
C SER A 101 -7.84 -6.31 -17.99
N GLN A 102 -7.25 -5.37 -17.25
CA GLN A 102 -6.27 -4.40 -17.74
C GLN A 102 -4.83 -4.81 -17.40
N LEU A 103 -4.64 -5.93 -16.68
CA LEU A 103 -3.32 -6.43 -16.32
C LEU A 103 -2.60 -6.97 -17.56
N SER A 104 -1.39 -6.47 -17.77
CA SER A 104 -0.44 -6.94 -18.78
C SER A 104 0.97 -6.90 -18.19
N TRP A 105 1.91 -7.64 -18.78
CA TRP A 105 3.33 -7.57 -18.37
C TRP A 105 3.89 -6.15 -18.39
N GLN A 106 3.43 -5.31 -19.32
CA GLN A 106 3.84 -3.91 -19.38
C GLN A 106 3.36 -3.13 -18.15
N VAL A 107 2.11 -3.33 -17.72
CA VAL A 107 1.58 -2.72 -16.50
C VAL A 107 2.31 -3.25 -15.27
N LEU A 108 2.53 -4.56 -15.18
CA LEU A 108 3.22 -5.18 -14.04
C LEU A 108 4.67 -4.74 -13.88
N LEU A 109 5.39 -4.50 -14.98
CA LEU A 109 6.82 -4.14 -14.93
C LEU A 109 7.06 -2.63 -14.92
N TYR A 110 6.20 -1.82 -15.55
CA TYR A 110 6.45 -0.38 -15.73
C TYR A 110 5.50 0.54 -14.98
N ALA A 111 4.33 0.05 -14.54
CA ALA A 111 3.37 0.87 -13.79
C ALA A 111 3.33 0.49 -12.31
N LEU A 112 3.24 -0.82 -12.04
CA LEU A 112 3.11 -1.36 -10.68
C LEU A 112 4.23 -0.87 -9.73
N PRO A 113 5.54 -0.92 -10.08
CA PRO A 113 6.58 -0.45 -9.17
C PRO A 113 6.38 1.00 -8.68
N PHE A 114 5.95 1.90 -9.57
CA PHE A 114 5.74 3.30 -9.23
C PHE A 114 4.48 3.53 -8.39
N MET A 115 3.41 2.76 -8.65
CA MET A 115 2.23 2.78 -7.80
C MET A 115 2.57 2.30 -6.39
N LEU A 116 3.27 1.17 -6.27
CA LEU A 116 3.58 0.55 -4.98
C LEU A 116 4.57 1.36 -4.16
N ILE A 117 5.58 2.00 -4.78
CA ILE A 117 6.45 2.91 -4.02
C ILE A 117 5.65 4.10 -3.48
N GLY A 118 4.63 4.56 -4.20
CA GLY A 118 3.68 5.57 -3.71
C GLY A 118 2.90 5.09 -2.50
N GLU A 119 2.39 3.86 -2.53
CA GLU A 119 1.73 3.24 -1.38
C GLU A 119 2.66 3.11 -0.16
N GLU A 120 3.92 2.68 -0.37
CA GLU A 120 4.90 2.60 0.72
C GLU A 120 5.25 3.97 1.31
N CYS A 121 5.36 5.00 0.47
CA CYS A 121 5.55 6.38 0.93
C CYS A 121 4.35 6.88 1.72
N LEU A 122 3.13 6.55 1.26
CA LEU A 122 1.89 6.89 1.94
C LEU A 122 1.85 6.25 3.33
N SER A 123 2.08 4.93 3.43
CA SER A 123 2.14 4.21 4.70
C SER A 123 3.21 4.79 5.64
N THR A 124 4.41 5.02 5.10
CA THR A 124 5.53 5.60 5.86
C THR A 124 5.18 6.97 6.45
N ASN A 125 4.57 7.86 5.66
CA ASN A 125 4.19 9.18 6.13
C ASN A 125 3.16 9.11 7.27
N LEU A 126 2.17 8.21 7.17
CA LEU A 126 1.21 7.99 8.26
C LEU A 126 1.90 7.48 9.52
N LEU A 127 2.80 6.49 9.40
CA LEU A 127 3.51 5.91 10.53
C LEU A 127 4.45 6.93 11.20
N ILE A 128 5.15 7.76 10.41
CA ILE A 128 5.97 8.87 10.91
C ILE A 128 5.09 9.89 11.65
N ALA A 129 3.95 10.26 11.06
CA ALA A 129 3.02 11.21 11.66
C ALA A 129 2.50 10.70 13.01
N PHE A 130 1.98 9.46 13.06
CA PHE A 130 1.48 8.86 14.29
C PHE A 130 2.57 8.70 15.36
N SER A 131 3.78 8.30 14.97
CA SER A 131 4.92 8.25 15.90
C SER A 131 5.24 9.64 16.48
N GLY A 132 5.19 10.69 15.66
CA GLY A 132 5.37 12.08 16.10
C GLY A 132 4.24 12.60 16.98
N LEU A 133 3.05 12.00 16.90
CA LEU A 133 1.91 12.20 17.80
C LEU A 133 1.95 11.29 19.04
N LYS A 134 3.04 10.55 19.25
CA LYS A 134 3.27 9.63 20.37
C LYS A 134 2.29 8.45 20.41
N LEU A 135 1.66 8.10 19.30
CA LEU A 135 0.85 6.89 19.22
C LEU A 135 1.78 5.66 19.15
N PRO A 136 1.52 4.59 19.92
CA PRO A 136 2.36 3.41 19.88
C PRO A 136 2.28 2.73 18.51
N PHE A 137 3.35 2.02 18.14
CA PHE A 137 3.46 1.41 16.81
C PHE A 137 2.33 0.40 16.51
N TYR A 138 1.90 -0.40 17.50
CA TYR A 138 0.82 -1.38 17.30
C TYR A 138 -0.52 -0.73 16.96
N MET A 139 -0.85 0.43 17.56
CA MET A 139 -2.04 1.21 17.19
C MET A 139 -1.85 1.84 15.81
N SER A 140 -0.68 2.44 15.56
CA SER A 140 -0.37 3.11 14.30
C SER A 140 -0.47 2.14 13.11
N THR A 141 0.16 0.97 13.20
CA THR A 141 0.09 -0.04 12.14
C THR A 141 -1.33 -0.59 11.95
N THR A 142 -2.10 -0.75 13.02
CA THR A 142 -3.50 -1.20 12.93
C THR A 142 -4.35 -0.18 12.19
N ILE A 143 -4.26 1.10 12.54
CA ILE A 143 -5.01 2.18 11.88
C ILE A 143 -4.60 2.29 10.41
N VAL A 144 -3.30 2.30 10.12
CA VAL A 144 -2.80 2.37 8.73
C VAL A 144 -3.27 1.18 7.91
N SER A 145 -3.18 -0.03 8.45
CA SER A 145 -3.64 -1.24 7.76
C SER A 145 -5.14 -1.23 7.49
N PHE A 146 -5.93 -0.70 8.42
CA PHE A 146 -7.36 -0.49 8.23
C PHE A 146 -7.64 0.54 7.13
N LEU A 147 -6.96 1.68 7.14
CA LEU A 147 -7.10 2.70 6.09
C LEU A 147 -6.79 2.13 4.70
N PHE A 148 -5.71 1.37 4.56
CA PHE A 148 -5.37 0.70 3.30
C PHE A 148 -6.43 -0.30 2.86
N ALA A 149 -6.94 -1.14 3.76
CA ALA A 149 -8.03 -2.05 3.43
C ALA A 149 -9.27 -1.28 2.95
N MET A 150 -9.63 -0.17 3.60
CA MET A 150 -10.78 0.65 3.20
C MET A 150 -10.55 1.39 1.88
N TRP A 151 -9.34 1.87 1.61
CA TRP A 151 -9.00 2.49 0.33
C TRP A 151 -9.07 1.51 -0.85
N HIS A 152 -9.00 0.20 -0.60
CA HIS A 152 -9.18 -0.81 -1.66
C HIS A 152 -10.65 -1.16 -1.93
N LEU A 153 -11.62 -0.64 -1.18
CA LEU A 153 -13.05 -0.95 -1.37
C LEU A 153 -13.55 -0.76 -2.81
N PRO A 154 -13.24 0.35 -3.50
CA PRO A 154 -13.71 0.53 -4.87
C PRO A 154 -13.18 -0.53 -5.83
N VAL A 155 -11.96 -1.06 -5.59
CA VAL A 155 -11.33 -2.05 -6.47
C VAL A 155 -11.94 -3.44 -6.32
N PHE A 156 -12.48 -3.75 -5.14
CA PHE A 156 -13.03 -5.05 -4.79
C PHE A 156 -14.54 -5.02 -4.54
N HIS A 157 -15.26 -4.17 -5.27
CA HIS A 157 -16.72 -4.12 -5.25
C HIS A 157 -17.34 -3.94 -3.85
N ASN A 158 -16.69 -3.14 -3.00
CA ASN A 158 -17.11 -2.87 -1.61
C ASN A 158 -17.20 -4.13 -0.73
N GLN A 159 -16.40 -5.17 -1.00
CA GLN A 159 -16.34 -6.39 -0.19
C GLN A 159 -15.48 -6.19 1.07
N TYR A 160 -16.04 -5.58 2.10
CA TYR A 160 -15.33 -5.25 3.36
C TYR A 160 -14.63 -6.45 4.00
N PHE A 161 -15.34 -7.56 4.19
CA PHE A 161 -14.79 -8.75 4.85
C PHE A 161 -13.63 -9.37 4.06
N TYR A 162 -13.68 -9.33 2.73
CA TYR A 162 -12.59 -9.79 1.89
C TYR A 162 -11.32 -8.99 2.17
N LEU A 163 -11.43 -7.65 2.22
CA LEU A 163 -10.30 -6.75 2.44
C LEU A 163 -9.74 -6.84 3.86
N LEU A 164 -10.59 -7.08 4.86
CA LEU A 164 -10.14 -7.29 6.24
C LEU A 164 -9.42 -8.64 6.41
N LEU A 165 -9.71 -9.65 5.60
CA LEU A 165 -9.03 -10.94 5.64
C LEU A 165 -7.78 -11.00 4.76
N THR A 166 -7.69 -10.16 3.72
CA THR A 166 -6.60 -10.22 2.72
C THR A 166 -5.67 -9.01 2.79
N ILE A 167 -6.19 -7.80 2.61
CA ILE A 167 -5.37 -6.57 2.53
C ILE A 167 -4.91 -6.08 3.90
N PHE A 168 -5.80 -6.06 4.89
CA PHE A 168 -5.48 -5.62 6.25
C PHE A 168 -4.28 -6.37 6.86
N PRO A 169 -4.26 -7.72 6.90
CA PRO A 169 -3.14 -8.45 7.52
C PRO A 169 -1.84 -8.33 6.70
N VAL A 170 -1.95 -8.25 5.37
CA VAL A 170 -0.80 -7.99 4.48
C VAL A 170 -0.16 -6.64 4.81
N ARG A 171 -0.94 -5.56 4.88
CA ARG A 171 -0.42 -4.23 5.22
C ARG A 171 0.18 -4.19 6.63
N LEU A 172 -0.41 -4.92 7.58
CA LEU A 172 0.10 -5.03 8.94
C LEU A 172 1.50 -5.65 8.96
N LEU A 173 1.72 -6.72 8.19
CA LEU A 173 3.03 -7.35 8.03
C LEU A 173 4.02 -6.44 7.31
N LEU A 174 3.63 -5.79 6.20
CA LEU A 174 4.48 -4.85 5.48
C LEU A 174 4.99 -3.74 6.41
N ASN A 175 4.11 -3.18 7.24
CA ASN A 175 4.48 -2.18 8.24
C ASN A 175 5.44 -2.73 9.31
N ILE A 176 5.29 -4.00 9.73
CA ILE A 176 6.21 -4.66 10.67
C ILE A 176 7.59 -4.82 10.03
N PHE A 177 7.67 -5.29 8.78
CA PHE A 177 8.95 -5.41 8.06
C PHE A 177 9.59 -4.04 7.81
N TRP A 178 8.81 -3.03 7.44
CA TRP A 178 9.25 -1.64 7.37
C TRP A 178 9.84 -1.19 8.70
N LYS A 179 9.16 -1.41 9.83
CA LYS A 179 9.62 -1.00 11.15
C LYS A 179 10.90 -1.72 11.59
N LYS A 180 10.99 -3.03 11.34
CA LYS A 180 12.14 -3.87 11.71
C LYS A 180 13.37 -3.54 10.88
N SER A 181 13.19 -3.21 9.61
CA SER A 181 14.28 -2.87 8.70
C SER A 181 14.58 -1.38 8.61
N ASN A 182 13.70 -0.52 9.15
CA ASN A 182 13.72 0.93 8.99
C ASN A 182 13.95 1.33 7.51
N SER A 183 13.24 0.66 6.61
CA SER A 183 13.46 0.74 5.17
C SER A 183 12.16 0.65 4.37
N ILE A 184 11.91 1.68 3.55
CA ILE A 184 10.90 1.64 2.49
C ILE A 184 11.27 0.59 1.45
N TRP A 185 12.56 0.44 1.11
CA TRP A 185 12.98 -0.52 0.07
C TRP A 185 12.65 -1.96 0.43
N VAL A 186 12.76 -2.33 1.70
CA VAL A 186 12.40 -3.68 2.16
C VAL A 186 10.90 -3.91 2.03
N SER A 187 10.06 -3.02 2.57
CA SER A 187 8.60 -3.20 2.47
C SER A 187 8.12 -3.10 1.01
N PHE A 188 8.69 -2.19 0.22
CA PHE A 188 8.45 -2.07 -1.22
C PHE A 188 8.77 -3.36 -1.97
N MET A 189 9.94 -3.96 -1.78
CA MET A 189 10.30 -5.18 -2.48
C MET A 189 9.43 -6.36 -2.07
N ILE A 190 9.07 -6.47 -0.78
CA ILE A 190 8.11 -7.49 -0.32
C ILE A 190 6.76 -7.28 -1.00
N HIS A 191 6.26 -6.05 -1.00
CA HIS A 191 4.97 -5.69 -1.58
C HIS A 191 4.95 -5.94 -3.09
N TYR A 192 5.98 -5.51 -3.82
CA TYR A 192 6.08 -5.70 -5.26
C TYR A 192 6.12 -7.18 -5.66
N VAL A 193 6.94 -7.99 -4.99
CA VAL A 193 7.02 -9.42 -5.30
C VAL A 193 5.70 -10.12 -4.93
N PHE A 194 5.11 -9.76 -3.78
CA PHE A 194 3.81 -10.29 -3.38
C PHE A 194 2.73 -9.99 -4.43
N ASP A 195 2.59 -8.73 -4.84
CA ASP A 195 1.59 -8.32 -5.82
C ASP A 195 1.82 -8.98 -7.17
N LEU A 196 3.08 -9.06 -7.63
CA LEU A 196 3.42 -9.75 -8.87
C LEU A 196 2.98 -11.23 -8.83
N LEU A 197 3.28 -11.94 -7.73
CA LEU A 197 2.85 -13.32 -7.54
C LEU A 197 1.32 -13.43 -7.47
N ALA A 198 0.66 -12.53 -6.76
CA ALA A 198 -0.80 -12.51 -6.65
C ALA A 198 -1.46 -12.29 -8.03
N PHE A 199 -0.93 -11.39 -8.86
CA PHE A 199 -1.40 -11.15 -10.23
C PHE A 199 -1.21 -12.35 -11.16
N ILE A 200 -0.10 -13.07 -11.04
CA ILE A 200 0.15 -14.28 -11.83
C ILE A 200 -0.76 -15.43 -11.37
N VAL A 201 -0.84 -15.68 -10.06
CA VAL A 201 -1.50 -16.86 -9.48
C VAL A 201 -3.01 -16.71 -9.43
N PHE A 202 -3.53 -15.56 -8.96
CA PHE A 202 -4.96 -15.38 -8.72
C PHE A 202 -5.69 -14.68 -9.86
N TYR A 203 -4.97 -13.90 -10.68
CA TYR A 203 -5.58 -13.08 -11.73
C TYR A 203 -5.20 -13.52 -13.15
N HIS A 204 -4.49 -14.65 -13.28
CA HIS A 204 -4.23 -15.36 -14.55
C HIS A 204 -3.71 -14.46 -15.68
N VAL A 205 -2.76 -13.57 -15.38
CA VAL A 205 -2.03 -12.86 -16.43
C VAL A 205 -1.28 -13.90 -17.26
N PRO A 206 -1.53 -14.02 -18.58
CA PRO A 206 -0.89 -15.03 -19.41
C PRO A 206 0.63 -14.82 -19.41
N LEU A 207 1.37 -15.91 -19.19
CA LEU A 207 2.82 -15.96 -19.31
C LEU A 207 3.25 -15.65 -20.76
#